data_AF-A0A453MTI0-F1
#
_entry.id   AF-A0A453MTI0-F1
#
_cell.length_a   1.000
_cell.length_b   1.000
_cell.length_c   1.000
_cell.angle_alpha   90.00
_cell.angle_beta   90.00
_cell.angle_gamma   90.00
#
_symmetry.space_group_name_H-M   'P 1'
#
loop_
_entity.id
_entity.type
_entity.pdbx_description
1 polymer ?
#
loop_
_entity_poly.entity_id
_entity_poly.type
_entity_poly.pdbx_seq_one_letter_code
_entity_poly.pdbx_strand_id
1 'polypeptide(L)' 'MTKGTGSFGKRRNKTHTLCIRCGRRSFHLQKSTCSSCGYPAARIRKCKLPSSSLRYRSPGS' A
#
# COMPACT_ATOMS: atom_id res chain seq x y z
N MET A 1 -8.74 -27.03 7.40
CA MET A 1 -8.63 -25.54 7.28
C MET A 1 -9.90 -25.02 6.63
N THR A 2 -10.82 -24.45 7.40
CA THR A 2 -12.06 -23.89 6.84
C THR A 2 -11.80 -22.48 6.31
N LYS A 3 -12.32 -22.17 5.10
CA LYS A 3 -12.35 -20.81 4.57
C LYS A 3 -13.41 -19.99 5.33
N GLY A 4 -13.34 -18.66 5.28
CA GLY A 4 -14.33 -17.79 5.93
C GLY A 4 -13.95 -17.43 7.38
N THR A 5 -14.92 -17.46 8.30
CA THR A 5 -14.83 -16.89 9.66
C THR A 5 -13.58 -17.31 10.43
N GLY A 6 -13.24 -18.61 10.42
CA GLY A 6 -12.04 -19.12 11.11
C GLY A 6 -10.71 -18.53 10.61
N SER A 7 -10.67 -18.08 9.36
CA SER A 7 -9.48 -17.42 8.79
C SER A 7 -9.34 -15.95 9.20
N PHE A 8 -10.45 -15.25 9.47
CA PHE A 8 -10.43 -13.84 9.90
C PHE A 8 -9.92 -13.68 11.33
N GLY A 9 -10.25 -14.62 12.23
CA GLY A 9 -9.79 -14.60 13.64
C GLY A 9 -8.26 -14.68 13.80
N LYS A 10 -7.54 -15.19 12.78
CA LYS A 10 -6.08 -15.31 12.77
C LYS A 10 -5.35 -14.05 12.23
N ARG A 11 -6.07 -13.05 11.69
CA ARG A 11 -5.47 -11.88 11.02
C ARG A 11 -5.00 -10.78 11.99
N ARG A 12 -4.01 -11.10 12.83
CA ARG A 12 -3.44 -10.17 13.83
C ARG A 12 -2.22 -9.42 13.28
N ASN A 13 -1.37 -10.12 12.52
CA ASN A 13 -0.14 -9.58 11.96
C ASN A 13 -0.44 -8.55 10.87
N LYS A 14 0.28 -7.42 10.89
CA LYS A 14 0.15 -6.37 9.88
C LYS A 14 1.27 -6.52 8.85
N THR A 15 0.90 -6.59 7.58
CA THR A 15 1.84 -6.58 6.45
C THR A 15 2.11 -5.18 5.93
N HIS A 16 1.13 -4.28 6.06
CA HIS A 16 1.19 -2.90 5.58
C HIS A 16 1.11 -1.86 6.70
N THR A 17 2.01 -0.87 6.67
CA THR A 17 2.03 0.30 7.55
C THR A 17 1.96 1.60 6.74
N LEU A 18 1.89 2.73 7.45
CA LEU A 18 1.90 4.05 6.84
C LEU A 18 3.24 4.30 6.14
N CYS A 19 3.19 4.80 4.91
CA CYS A 19 4.36 5.21 4.17
C CYS A 19 4.69 6.67 4.47
N ILE A 20 5.93 6.95 4.87
CA ILE A 20 6.39 8.31 5.19
C ILE A 20 6.29 9.29 4.00
N ARG A 21 6.43 8.80 2.76
CA ARG A 21 6.41 9.68 1.57
C ARG A 21 5.01 10.04 1.12
N CYS A 22 4.05 9.13 1.23
CA CYS A 22 2.71 9.33 0.65
C CYS A 22 1.57 9.26 1.65
N GLY A 23 1.83 9.08 2.96
CA GLY A 23 0.82 9.03 4.03
C GLY A 23 -0.13 7.83 3.99
N ARG A 24 -0.19 7.07 2.90
CA ARG A 24 -1.07 5.90 2.75
C ARG A 24 -0.54 4.69 3.49
N ARG A 25 -1.43 3.84 4.01
CA ARG A 25 -1.11 2.51 4.57
C ARG A 25 -0.75 1.52 3.46
N SER A 26 0.38 1.76 2.80
CA SER A 26 0.85 1.03 1.62
C SER A 26 2.30 0.58 1.73
N PHE A 27 2.99 0.88 2.84
CA PHE A 27 4.36 0.43 3.05
C PHE A 27 4.37 -1.03 3.49
N HIS A 28 4.98 -1.91 2.71
CA HIS A 28 5.08 -3.33 3.02
C HIS A 28 6.29 -3.58 3.93
N LEU A 29 6.05 -4.06 5.15
CA LEU A 29 7.09 -4.24 6.17
C LEU A 29 8.18 -5.23 5.73
N GLN A 30 7.79 -6.43 5.32
CA GLN A 30 8.76 -7.49 4.97
C GLN A 30 9.58 -7.18 3.71
N LYS A 31 9.04 -6.38 2.79
CA LYS A 31 9.67 -6.05 1.50
C LYS A 31 10.25 -4.65 1.49
N SER A 32 10.16 -3.92 2.60
CA SER A 32 10.57 -2.53 2.78
C SER A 32 10.22 -1.62 1.60
N THR A 33 9.03 -1.79 1.00
CA THR A 33 8.65 -1.09 -0.24
C THR A 33 7.20 -0.62 -0.20
N CYS A 34 6.94 0.59 -0.68
CA CYS A 34 5.60 1.14 -0.77
C CYS A 34 4.95 0.77 -2.10
N SER A 35 3.81 0.08 -2.03
CA SER A 35 3.03 -0.27 -3.22
C SER A 35 2.40 0.95 -3.88
N SER A 36 2.11 2.00 -3.12
CA SER A 36 1.59 3.25 -3.67
C SER A 36 2.68 4.01 -4.39
N CYS A 37 3.64 4.61 -3.69
CA CYS A 37 4.60 5.56 -4.27
C CYS A 37 5.95 4.96 -4.69
N GLY A 38 6.26 3.71 -4.32
CA GLY A 38 7.55 3.09 -4.61
C GLY A 38 8.67 3.43 -3.62
N TYR A 39 8.42 4.17 -2.54
CA TYR A 39 9.40 4.40 -1.46
C TYR A 39 10.04 3.07 -1.01
N PRO A 40 11.37 2.95 -0.88
CA PRO A 40 12.39 3.99 -0.85
C PRO A 40 12.93 4.49 -2.21
N ALA A 41 12.50 3.93 -3.34
CA ALA A 41 13.05 4.28 -4.65
C ALA A 41 13.00 5.79 -4.93
N ALA A 42 13.99 6.34 -5.64
CA ALA A 42 14.05 7.77 -5.93
C ALA A 42 12.88 8.24 -6.80
N ARG A 43 12.48 7.42 -7.78
CA ARG A 43 11.37 7.73 -8.68
C ARG A 43 10.04 7.32 -8.08
N ILE A 44 9.05 8.21 -8.16
CA ILE A 44 7.67 7.88 -7.80
C ILE A 44 7.14 6.85 -8.80
N ARG A 45 6.72 5.69 -8.30
CA ARG A 45 6.10 4.63 -9.13
C ARG A 45 4.93 5.22 -9.92
N LYS A 46 4.90 5.15 -11.25
CA LYS A 46 3.74 5.58 -12.05
C LYS A 46 2.95 4.34 -12.49
N CYS A 47 1.70 4.21 -12.04
CA CYS A 47 0.83 3.12 -12.49
C CYS A 47 0.26 3.48 -13.87
N LYS A 48 0.31 2.56 -14.84
CA LYS A 48 -0.28 2.74 -16.18
C LYS A 48 -1.81 2.52 -16.23
N LEU A 49 -2.41 2.11 -15.11
CA LEU A 49 -3.82 1.73 -14.99
C LEU A 49 -4.75 2.96 -14.96
N PRO A 50 -6.03 2.84 -15.36
CA PRO A 50 -6.90 3.96 -15.68
C PRO A 50 -7.07 4.93 -14.50
N SER A 51 -7.09 6.22 -14.86
CA SER A 51 -7.24 7.48 -14.12
C SER A 51 -7.68 7.51 -12.64
N SER A 52 -8.46 6.56 -12.11
CA SER A 52 -8.96 6.59 -10.73
C SER A 52 -7.85 6.57 -9.68
N SER A 53 -6.82 5.74 -9.87
CA SER A 53 -5.66 5.68 -8.94
C SER A 53 -4.71 6.88 -9.05
N LEU A 54 -4.73 7.57 -10.20
CA LEU A 54 -3.96 8.79 -10.47
C LEU A 54 -4.64 10.04 -9.89
N ARG A 55 -5.98 10.08 -9.82
CA ARG A 55 -6.74 11.22 -9.25
C ARG A 55 -6.37 11.52 -7.80
N TYR A 56 -6.13 10.50 -6.99
CA TYR A 56 -5.74 10.67 -5.58
C TYR A 56 -4.27 11.10 -5.38
N ARG A 57 -3.48 11.23 -6.46
CA ARG A 57 -2.04 11.56 -6.43
C ARG A 57 -1.75 13.01 -6.81
N SER A 58 -2.78 13.80 -7.09
CA SER A 58 -2.63 15.21 -7.41
C SER A 58 -2.01 15.96 -6.21
N PRO A 59 -0.94 16.76 -6.43
CA PRO A 59 -0.40 17.62 -5.37
C PRO A 59 -1.46 18.66 -5.01
N GLY A 60 -2.08 18.54 -3.84
CA GLY A 60 -3.18 19.43 -3.41
C GLY A 60 -4.28 18.78 -2.57
N SER A 61 -4.20 17.47 -2.29
CA SER A 61 -5.02 16.78 -1.28
C SER A 61 -4.20 16.36 -0.07
#